data_AF-A0A0B0NB55-F1
#
_entry.id   AF-A0A0B0NB55-F1
#
_cell.length_a   1.000
_cell.length_b   1.000
_cell.length_c   1.000
_cell.angle_alpha   90.00
_cell.angle_beta   90.00
_cell.angle_gamma   90.00
#
_symmetry.space_group_name_H-M   'P 1'
#
loop_
_entity.id
_entity.type
_entity.pdbx_description
1 polymer ?
#
loop_
_entity_poly.entity_id
_entity_poly.type
_entity_poly.pdbx_seq_one_letter_code
_entity_poly.pdbx_strand_id
1 'polypeptide(L)'
;MFGALDTPFANINVEPRDVGILVVNCSVFNPTPSLTAMIINKYKIRANIKSFNLSGMGCSAGVIAIGLAKDMLRVHRNNYAVVFSTENMTQNWYSGTEKSMSISNCLFRLGGSAVLLSNKSADRWRSKYKLVHVD
;
A
#
# COMPACT_ATOMS: atom_id res chain seq x y z
N MET A 1 -2.75 9.80 2.96
CA MET A 1 -3.40 8.50 2.66
C MET A 1 -4.25 8.57 1.40
N PHE A 2 -5.43 9.21 1.42
CA PHE A 2 -6.35 9.19 0.26
C PHE A 2 -5.81 9.86 -1.01
N GLY A 3 -5.16 11.02 -0.91
CA GLY A 3 -4.56 11.67 -2.10
C GLY A 3 -3.50 10.82 -2.82
N ALA A 4 -2.80 9.94 -2.09
CA ALA A 4 -1.86 9.01 -2.70
C ALA A 4 -2.56 7.89 -3.48
N LEU A 5 -3.76 7.48 -3.06
CA LEU A 5 -4.60 6.50 -3.76
C LEU A 5 -5.35 7.11 -4.94
N ASP A 6 -5.76 8.37 -4.85
CA ASP A 6 -6.50 9.05 -5.92
C ASP A 6 -5.68 9.17 -7.21
N THR A 7 -4.36 9.38 -7.07
CA THR A 7 -3.43 9.56 -8.19
C THR A 7 -3.36 8.33 -9.13
N PRO A 8 -3.09 7.09 -8.65
CA PRO A 8 -3.07 5.91 -9.52
C PRO A 8 -4.46 5.57 -10.10
N PHE A 9 -5.56 5.79 -9.36
CA PHE A 9 -6.91 5.60 -9.90
C PHE A 9 -7.21 6.57 -11.04
N ALA A 10 -6.88 7.85 -10.87
CA ALA A 10 -7.09 8.89 -11.88
C ALA A 10 -6.22 8.65 -13.13
N ASN A 11 -4.93 8.37 -12.96
CA ASN A 11 -4.00 8.22 -14.08
C ASN A 11 -4.30 7.00 -14.96
N ILE A 12 -4.86 5.94 -14.37
CA ILE A 12 -5.04 4.65 -15.04
C ILE A 12 -6.54 4.47 -15.39
N ASN A 13 -7.41 5.43 -15.10
CA ASN A 13 -8.85 5.37 -15.37
C ASN A 13 -9.46 4.02 -14.94
N VAL A 14 -9.06 3.54 -13.76
CA VAL A 14 -9.53 2.30 -13.16
C VAL A 14 -10.50 2.66 -12.07
N GLU A 15 -11.72 2.14 -12.16
CA GLU A 15 -12.68 2.31 -11.08
C GLU A 15 -12.20 1.54 -9.84
N PRO A 16 -12.29 2.12 -8.63
CA PRO A 16 -11.93 1.41 -7.42
C PRO A 16 -12.68 0.08 -7.24
N ARG A 17 -13.85 -0.07 -7.85
CA ARG A 17 -14.65 -1.30 -7.86
C ARG A 17 -13.99 -2.47 -8.60
N ASP A 18 -13.14 -2.19 -9.57
CA ASP A 18 -12.43 -3.21 -10.35
C ASP A 18 -11.22 -3.79 -9.61
N VAL A 19 -10.82 -3.19 -8.49
CA VAL A 19 -9.70 -3.66 -7.67
C VAL A 19 -10.09 -4.94 -6.94
N GLY A 20 -9.34 -6.00 -7.18
CA GLY A 20 -9.57 -7.28 -6.54
C GLY A 20 -8.66 -7.59 -5.36
N ILE A 21 -7.51 -6.95 -5.27
CA ILE A 21 -6.51 -7.17 -4.22
C ILE A 21 -6.08 -5.81 -3.66
N LEU A 22 -6.11 -5.66 -2.34
CA LEU A 22 -5.62 -4.48 -1.64
C LEU A 22 -4.62 -4.92 -0.58
N VAL A 23 -3.36 -4.54 -0.75
CA VAL A 23 -2.32 -4.72 0.26
C VAL A 23 -2.02 -3.35 0.85
N VAL A 24 -2.26 -3.19 2.14
CA VAL A 24 -1.87 -1.99 2.88
C VAL A 24 -0.74 -2.38 3.81
N ASN A 25 0.32 -1.59 3.83
CA ASN A 25 1.33 -1.69 4.88
C ASN A 25 1.37 -0.41 5.71
N CYS A 26 1.50 -0.59 7.01
CA CYS A 26 1.83 0.46 7.96
C CYS A 26 2.53 -0.15 9.17
N SER A 27 3.76 0.27 9.43
CA SER A 27 4.61 -0.37 10.44
C SER A 27 4.07 -0.17 11.85
N VAL A 28 3.65 1.06 12.18
CA VAL A 28 3.38 1.47 13.57
C VAL A 28 1.92 1.82 13.82
N PHE A 29 1.10 1.95 12.79
CA PHE A 29 -0.30 2.34 12.96
C PHE A 29 -1.25 1.25 12.45
N ASN A 30 -1.80 0.49 13.39
CA ASN A 30 -2.77 -0.57 13.13
C ASN A 30 -4.06 -0.39 13.95
N PRO A 31 -4.92 0.58 13.59
CA PRO A 31 -6.18 0.83 14.29
C PRO A 31 -7.21 -0.28 14.00
N THR A 32 -8.23 -0.37 14.87
CA THR A 32 -9.46 -1.13 14.62
C THR A 32 -10.61 -0.13 14.47
N PRO A 33 -11.31 -0.06 13.31
CA PRO A 33 -11.16 -0.86 12.10
C PRO A 33 -9.85 -0.59 11.33
N SER A 34 -9.36 -1.59 10.59
CA SER A 34 -8.07 -1.55 9.90
C SER A 34 -8.00 -0.47 8.81
N LEU A 35 -6.77 -0.05 8.46
CA LEU A 35 -6.53 0.86 7.32
C LEU A 35 -7.11 0.32 6.02
N THR A 36 -7.03 -0.99 5.80
CA THR A 36 -7.68 -1.65 4.66
C THR A 36 -9.20 -1.46 4.67
N ALA A 37 -9.86 -1.65 5.82
CA ALA A 37 -11.31 -1.49 5.94
C ALA A 37 -11.73 -0.02 5.69
N MET A 38 -10.96 0.95 6.17
CA MET A 38 -11.20 2.37 5.90
C MET A 38 -11.12 2.70 4.40
N ILE A 39 -10.12 2.17 3.68
CA ILE A 39 -9.98 2.35 2.23
C ILE A 39 -11.16 1.73 1.49
N ILE A 40 -11.51 0.47 1.81
CA ILE A 40 -12.60 -0.26 1.16
C ILE A 40 -13.91 0.50 1.33
N ASN A 41 -14.21 0.96 2.54
CA ASN A 41 -15.45 1.68 2.81
C ASN A 41 -15.49 3.05 2.11
N LYS A 42 -14.37 3.77 2.05
CA LYS A 42 -14.32 5.10 1.42
C LYS A 42 -14.45 5.04 -0.10
N TYR A 43 -13.70 4.15 -0.75
CA TYR A 43 -13.71 4.02 -2.21
C TYR A 43 -14.81 3.10 -2.73
N LYS A 44 -15.65 2.54 -1.85
CA LYS A 44 -16.73 1.61 -2.19
C LYS A 44 -16.22 0.46 -3.07
N ILE A 45 -15.06 -0.08 -2.69
CA ILE A 45 -14.48 -1.23 -3.38
C ILE A 45 -15.40 -2.44 -3.18
N ARG A 46 -15.45 -3.34 -4.16
CA ARG A 46 -16.28 -4.54 -4.12
C ARG A 46 -16.07 -5.36 -2.84
N ALA A 47 -17.14 -5.98 -2.34
CA ALA A 47 -17.11 -6.75 -1.10
C ALA A 47 -16.20 -8.00 -1.15
N ASN A 48 -16.05 -8.62 -2.34
CA ASN A 48 -15.17 -9.78 -2.54
C ASN A 48 -13.70 -9.38 -2.80
N ILE A 49 -13.25 -8.27 -2.22
CA ILE A 49 -11.86 -7.85 -2.26
C ILE A 49 -11.00 -8.73 -1.34
N LYS A 50 -9.81 -9.10 -1.80
CA LYS A 50 -8.79 -9.71 -0.94
C LYS A 50 -7.96 -8.60 -0.31
N SER A 51 -8.17 -8.33 0.98
CA SER A 51 -7.49 -7.26 1.70
C SER A 51 -6.45 -7.82 2.67
N PHE A 52 -5.26 -7.23 2.67
CA PHE A 52 -4.13 -7.61 3.51
C PHE A 52 -3.62 -6.36 4.21
N ASN A 53 -3.48 -6.42 5.54
CA ASN A 53 -2.94 -5.34 6.34
C ASN A 53 -1.64 -5.82 7.00
N LEU A 54 -0.53 -5.26 6.54
CA LEU A 54 0.82 -5.65 6.90
C LEU A 54 1.39 -4.65 7.91
N SER A 55 1.85 -5.14 9.07
CA SER A 55 2.46 -4.33 10.12
C SER A 55 3.72 -5.01 10.67
N GLY A 56 4.55 -4.26 11.41
CA GLY A 56 5.72 -4.81 12.11
C GLY A 56 6.96 -5.13 11.25
N MET A 57 6.91 -4.98 9.93
CA MET A 57 8.05 -5.26 9.04
C MET A 57 8.99 -4.05 8.84
N GLY A 58 8.60 -2.86 9.28
CA GLY A 58 9.43 -1.66 9.17
C GLY A 58 9.70 -1.27 7.71
N CYS A 59 10.92 -0.78 7.44
CA CYS A 59 11.28 -0.22 6.14
C CYS A 59 11.21 -1.22 4.97
N SER A 60 11.24 -2.53 5.21
CA SER A 60 11.12 -3.57 4.17
C SER A 60 9.66 -3.89 3.79
N ALA A 61 8.68 -3.40 4.54
CA ALA A 61 7.27 -3.71 4.34
C ALA A 61 6.76 -3.39 2.93
N GLY A 62 7.34 -2.38 2.27
CA GLY A 62 7.01 -1.99 0.89
C GLY A 62 7.31 -3.10 -0.11
N VAL A 63 8.51 -3.69 -0.06
CA VAL A 63 8.93 -4.75 -1.00
C VAL A 63 8.15 -6.04 -0.75
N ILE A 64 7.95 -6.38 0.53
CA ILE A 64 7.17 -7.56 0.92
C ILE A 64 5.72 -7.42 0.44
N ALA A 65 5.13 -6.22 0.55
CA ALA A 65 3.78 -5.96 0.06
C ALA A 65 3.68 -6.11 -1.47
N ILE A 66 4.70 -5.70 -2.21
CA ILE A 66 4.77 -5.91 -3.67
C ILE A 66 4.92 -7.39 -4.01
N GLY A 67 5.73 -8.14 -3.27
CA GLY A 67 5.86 -9.59 -3.42
C GLY A 67 4.54 -10.32 -3.21
N LEU A 68 3.84 -10.00 -2.12
CA LEU A 68 2.51 -10.54 -1.84
C LEU A 68 1.51 -10.21 -2.96
N ALA A 69 1.50 -8.96 -3.45
CA ALA A 69 0.62 -8.55 -4.54
C ALA A 69 0.94 -9.31 -5.85
N LYS A 70 2.22 -9.54 -6.15
CA LYS A 70 2.68 -10.33 -7.30
C LYS A 70 2.18 -11.77 -7.22
N ASP A 71 2.31 -12.42 -6.07
CA ASP A 71 1.86 -13.80 -5.90
C ASP A 71 0.34 -13.91 -5.97
N MET A 72 -0.39 -12.96 -5.40
CA MET A 72 -1.85 -12.88 -5.55
C MET A 72 -2.27 -12.67 -7.00
N LEU A 73 -1.55 -11.83 -7.77
CA LEU A 73 -1.81 -11.65 -9.20
C LEU A 73 -1.43 -12.86 -10.06
N ARG A 74 -0.52 -13.74 -9.60
CA ARG A 74 -0.23 -15.00 -10.29
C ARG A 74 -1.39 -15.98 -10.16
N VAL A 75 -2.02 -16.02 -8.99
CA VAL A 75 -3.17 -16.90 -8.71
C VAL A 75 -4.46 -16.33 -9.32
N HIS A 76 -4.67 -15.01 -9.24
CA HIS A 76 -5.89 -14.35 -9.71
C HIS A 76 -5.69 -13.67 -11.07
N ARG A 77 -6.02 -14.36 -12.16
CA ARG A 77 -5.93 -13.85 -13.53
C ARG A 77 -6.85 -12.63 -13.78
N ASN A 78 -6.42 -11.76 -14.70
CA ASN A 78 -7.17 -10.59 -15.19
C ASN A 78 -7.69 -9.67 -14.06
N ASN A 79 -6.82 -9.32 -13.11
CA ASN A 79 -7.18 -8.60 -11.90
C ASN A 79 -6.24 -7.43 -11.63
N TYR A 80 -6.70 -6.49 -10.80
CA TYR A 80 -5.92 -5.36 -10.31
C TYR A 80 -5.56 -5.55 -8.85
N ALA A 81 -4.32 -5.22 -8.51
CA ALA A 81 -3.83 -5.17 -7.14
C ALA A 81 -3.35 -3.77 -6.80
N VAL A 82 -3.79 -3.23 -5.67
CA VAL A 82 -3.31 -1.95 -5.12
C VAL A 82 -2.43 -2.24 -3.93
N VAL A 83 -1.20 -1.71 -3.95
CA VAL A 83 -0.31 -1.70 -2.79
C VAL A 83 -0.26 -0.27 -2.27
N PHE A 84 -0.73 -0.05 -1.05
CA PHE A 84 -0.66 1.24 -0.36
C PHE A 84 0.29 1.12 0.82
N SER A 85 1.33 1.93 0.82
CA SER A 85 2.31 2.01 1.90
C SER A 85 2.18 3.33 2.61
N THR A 86 2.06 3.33 3.93
CA THR A 86 2.03 4.56 4.71
C THR A 86 2.81 4.39 6.00
N GLU A 87 3.53 5.44 6.37
CA GLU A 87 4.27 5.47 7.64
C GLU A 87 3.70 6.60 8.49
N ASN A 88 3.28 6.27 9.72
CA ASN A 88 2.78 7.25 10.67
C ASN A 88 3.57 7.17 11.99
N MET A 89 4.50 8.08 12.14
CA MET A 89 5.39 8.16 13.30
C MET A 89 4.81 8.98 14.45
N THR A 90 3.60 9.53 14.30
CA THR A 90 3.02 10.41 15.33
C THR A 90 2.93 9.70 16.69
N GLN A 91 2.85 8.36 16.70
CA GLN A 91 2.87 7.55 17.93
C GLN A 91 4.27 7.24 18.48
N ASN A 92 5.36 7.39 17.72
CA ASN A 92 6.74 7.14 18.17
C ASN A 92 7.56 8.42 18.33
N TRP A 93 6.92 9.58 18.35
CA TRP A 93 7.65 10.84 18.52
C TRP A 93 8.37 10.85 19.87
N TYR A 94 9.69 10.97 19.85
CA TYR A 94 10.47 11.06 21.07
C TYR A 94 10.40 12.49 21.64
N SER A 95 9.80 12.67 22.82
CA SER A 95 9.66 13.96 23.48
C SER A 95 10.72 14.25 24.55
N GLY A 96 11.65 13.32 24.78
CA GLY A 96 12.70 13.47 25.79
C GLY A 96 13.91 14.27 25.31
N THR A 97 14.91 14.40 26.18
CA THR A 97 16.10 15.23 25.95
C THR A 97 17.36 14.41 25.61
N GLU A 98 17.29 13.08 25.62
CA GLU A 98 18.44 12.22 25.29
C GLU A 98 18.78 12.34 23.80
N LYS A 99 19.95 12.91 23.50
CA LYS A 99 20.39 13.19 22.12
C LYS A 99 20.44 11.95 21.23
N SER A 100 20.79 10.79 21.80
CA SER A 100 20.84 9.51 21.08
C SER A 100 19.46 9.04 20.63
N MET A 101 18.41 9.33 21.40
CA MET A 101 17.03 8.95 21.07
C MET A 101 16.35 9.95 20.13
N SER A 102 16.83 11.20 20.06
CA SER A 102 16.35 12.23 19.12
C SER A 102 16.68 11.96 17.66
N ILE A 103 17.61 11.05 17.35
CA ILE A 103 17.99 10.70 15.98
C ILE A 103 16.77 10.22 15.17
N SER A 104 15.88 9.46 15.80
CA SER A 104 14.63 8.99 15.17
C SER A 104 13.75 10.14 14.66
N ASN A 105 13.67 11.24 15.42
CA ASN A 105 12.90 12.43 15.01
C ASN A 105 13.53 13.16 13.83
N CYS A 106 14.86 13.07 13.65
CA CYS A 106 15.58 13.72 12.55
C CYS A 106 15.54 12.89 11.25
N LEU A 107 15.55 11.56 11.36
CA LEU A 107 15.65 10.66 10.20
C LEU A 107 14.31 10.34 9.57
N PHE A 108 13.29 10.07 10.39
CA PHE A 108 12.03 9.56 9.88
C PHE A 108 11.05 10.69 9.55
N ARG A 109 10.21 10.48 8.53
CA ARG A 109 9.18 11.41 8.07
C ARG A 109 7.86 10.69 7.81
N LEU A 110 6.76 11.45 7.86
CA LEU A 110 5.43 10.95 7.49
C LEU A 110 5.31 10.92 5.97
N GLY A 111 4.79 9.82 5.44
CA GLY A 111 4.66 9.64 4.00
C GLY A 111 3.65 8.55 3.65
N GLY A 112 3.11 8.64 2.43
CA GLY A 112 2.25 7.61 1.87
C GLY A 112 2.48 7.47 0.38
N SER A 113 2.58 6.23 -0.10
CA SER A 113 2.74 5.88 -1.51
C SER A 113 1.71 4.83 -1.91
N ALA A 114 1.31 4.85 -3.17
CA ALA A 114 0.41 3.85 -3.73
C ALA A 114 0.92 3.37 -5.08
N VAL A 115 0.82 2.08 -5.33
CA VAL A 115 1.18 1.44 -6.58
C VAL A 115 0.02 0.58 -7.04
N LEU A 116 -0.39 0.73 -8.30
CA LEU A 116 -1.36 -0.15 -8.95
C LEU A 116 -0.60 -1.16 -9.83
N LEU A 117 -0.85 -2.43 -9.60
CA LEU A 117 -0.33 -3.56 -10.36
C LEU A 117 -1.47 -4.23 -11.12
N SER A 118 -1.17 -4.69 -12.33
CA SER A 118 -2.11 -5.39 -13.20
C SER A 118 -1.43 -6.58 -13.85
N ASN A 119 -2.17 -7.68 -14.03
CA ASN A 119 -1.78 -8.81 -14.86
C ASN A 119 -2.58 -8.89 -16.17
N LYS A 120 -3.31 -7.83 -16.54
CA LYS A 120 -4.10 -7.78 -17.77
C LYS A 120 -3.20 -7.47 -18.97
N SER A 121 -3.36 -8.22 -20.05
CA SER A 121 -2.61 -7.98 -21.30
C SER A 121 -2.89 -6.59 -21.89
N ALA A 122 -4.13 -6.11 -21.74
CA ALA A 122 -4.55 -4.79 -22.19
C ALA A 122 -3.83 -3.63 -21.49
N ASP A 123 -3.28 -3.85 -20.28
CA ASP A 123 -2.59 -2.80 -19.53
C ASP A 123 -1.09 -2.73 -19.85
N ARG A 124 -0.58 -3.66 -20.66
CA ARG A 124 0.84 -3.77 -20.95
C ARG A 124 1.39 -2.53 -21.64
N TRP A 125 0.65 -1.95 -22.59
CA TRP A 125 1.10 -0.79 -23.38
C TRP A 125 1.19 0.51 -22.58
N ARG A 126 0.39 0.63 -21.51
CA ARG A 126 0.31 1.81 -20.64
C ARG A 126 1.06 1.64 -19.32
N SER A 127 1.65 0.47 -19.08
CA SER A 127 2.39 0.18 -17.86
C SER A 127 3.68 1.01 -17.80
N LYS A 128 3.91 1.69 -16.67
CA LYS A 128 5.15 2.45 -16.44
C LYS A 128 6.36 1.54 -16.21
N TYR A 129 6.13 0.42 -15.55
CA TYR A 129 7.16 -0.53 -15.14
C TYR A 129 6.64 -1.96 -15.26
N LYS A 130 7.55 -2.90 -15.55
CA LYS A 130 7.28 -4.34 -15.52
C LYS A 130 8.00 -4.95 -14.32
N LEU A 131 7.23 -5.62 -13.45
CA LEU A 131 7.78 -6.35 -12.31
C LEU A 131 8.38 -7.68 -12.79
N VAL A 132 9.71 -7.77 -12.84
CA VAL A 132 10.44 -8.97 -13.30
C VAL A 132 10.70 -9.93 -12.14
N HIS A 133 11.36 -9.42 -11.10
CA HIS A 133 11.73 -10.18 -9.91
C HIS A 133 11.37 -9.43 -8.64
N VAL A 134 11.09 -10.18 -7.59
CA VAL A 134 10.97 -9.71 -6.20
C VAL A 134 11.63 -10.81 -5.40
N ASP A 135 12.74 -10.47 -4.75
CA ASP A 135 13.50 -11.36 -3.86
C ASP A 135 12.81 -11.51 -2.50
#